data_AF-A0A7W1HYJ1-F1
#
_entry.id   AF-A0A7W1HYJ1-F1
#
_cell.length_a   1.000
_cell.length_b   1.000
_cell.length_c   1.000
_cell.angle_alpha   90.00
_cell.angle_beta   90.00
_cell.angle_gamma   90.00
#
_symmetry.space_group_name_H-M   'P 1'
#
loop_
_entity.id
_entity.type
_entity.pdbx_description
1 polymer ?
#
loop_
_entity_poly.entity_id
_entity_poly.type
_entity_poly.pdbx_seq_one_letter_code
_entity_poly.pdbx_strand_id
1 'polypeptide(L)'
;MATTYWGVGWVIIFLAIANSAIANANAGVNAATRVMYAMGRINVLPSAFGRTHPEHRTPHVAIIAQSILALVVALALGAAFDPVGGFSIIATAVTIVVILVYMTVCVSTTVFYLRERQDQFNVLLHGVFPVLAIVILLAPLYYQFAPLPAYPVRLGNYFAVIWIVLGFVALGLAAAQRPQAIAQAEEVFVEDEAAPETDSTTNR
;
A
#
# COMPACT_ATOMS: atom_id res chain seq x y z
N MET A 1 23.10 3.58 -27.46
CA MET A 1 24.00 3.06 -26.41
C MET A 1 23.86 1.53 -26.21
N ALA A 2 22.66 0.94 -26.16
CA ALA A 2 22.50 -0.52 -26.00
C ALA A 2 22.58 -1.35 -27.31
N THR A 3 22.25 -0.77 -28.45
CA THR A 3 22.31 -1.46 -29.77
C THR A 3 23.74 -1.64 -30.29
N THR A 4 24.73 -0.95 -29.70
CA THR A 4 26.12 -0.92 -30.19
C THR A 4 27.01 -1.99 -29.55
N TYR A 5 26.65 -2.52 -28.37
CA TYR A 5 27.53 -3.44 -27.62
C TYR A 5 26.97 -4.85 -27.38
N TRP A 6 25.65 -5.07 -27.48
CA TRP A 6 25.03 -6.30 -26.96
C TRP A 6 24.26 -7.15 -27.99
N GLY A 7 24.22 -6.80 -29.28
CA GLY A 7 23.54 -7.60 -30.31
C GLY A 7 22.13 -8.05 -29.89
N VAL A 8 21.90 -9.38 -29.83
CA VAL A 8 20.63 -10.01 -29.38
C VAL A 8 20.36 -9.84 -27.87
N GLY A 9 21.38 -9.56 -27.05
CA GLY A 9 21.26 -9.39 -25.60
C GLY A 9 20.35 -8.23 -25.16
N TRP A 10 20.14 -7.22 -26.01
CA TRP A 10 19.14 -6.17 -25.74
C TRP A 10 17.71 -6.74 -25.64
N VAL A 11 17.37 -7.77 -26.42
CA VAL A 11 16.05 -8.40 -26.38
C VAL A 11 15.82 -9.07 -25.03
N ILE A 12 16.85 -9.73 -24.48
CA ILE A 12 16.78 -10.37 -23.16
C ILE A 12 16.56 -9.31 -22.08
N ILE A 13 17.31 -8.19 -22.13
CA ILE A 13 17.15 -7.09 -21.17
C ILE A 13 15.74 -6.48 -21.29
N PHE A 14 15.26 -6.24 -22.50
CA PHE A 14 13.92 -5.71 -22.73
C PHE A 14 12.84 -6.63 -22.15
N LEU A 15 12.91 -7.94 -22.43
CA LEU A 15 11.98 -8.91 -21.88
C LEU A 15 12.06 -9.01 -20.36
N ALA A 16 13.25 -8.92 -19.78
CA ALA A 16 13.43 -8.92 -18.32
C ALA A 16 12.78 -7.68 -17.68
N ILE A 17 12.99 -6.49 -18.25
CA ILE A 17 12.39 -5.23 -17.77
C ILE A 17 10.86 -5.28 -17.93
N ALA A 18 10.36 -5.73 -19.08
CA ALA A 18 8.93 -5.85 -19.33
C ALA A 18 8.27 -6.83 -18.34
N ASN A 19 8.88 -7.99 -18.12
CA ASN A 19 8.40 -8.97 -17.15
C ASN A 19 8.41 -8.41 -15.71
N SER A 20 9.48 -7.71 -15.31
CA SER A 20 9.57 -7.07 -14.00
C SER A 20 8.47 -6.01 -13.80
N ALA A 21 8.21 -5.17 -14.81
CA ALA A 21 7.16 -4.17 -14.76
C ALA A 21 5.75 -4.79 -14.62
N ILE A 22 5.47 -5.86 -15.37
CA ILE A 22 4.20 -6.59 -15.29
C ILE A 22 4.04 -7.25 -13.91
N ALA A 23 5.10 -7.90 -13.40
CA ALA A 23 5.08 -8.53 -12.08
C ALA A 23 4.81 -7.50 -10.97
N ASN A 24 5.46 -6.34 -11.02
CA ASN A 24 5.23 -5.25 -10.07
C ASN A 24 3.80 -4.70 -10.15
N ALA A 25 3.26 -4.49 -11.36
CA ALA A 25 1.88 -4.05 -11.54
C ALA A 25 0.87 -5.05 -10.96
N ASN A 26 1.07 -6.34 -11.21
CA ASN A 26 0.23 -7.41 -10.66
C ASN A 26 0.28 -7.44 -9.12
N ALA A 27 1.47 -7.30 -8.54
CA ALA A 27 1.63 -7.21 -7.08
C ALA A 27 0.86 -6.01 -6.50
N GLY A 28 0.94 -4.85 -7.14
CA GLY A 28 0.21 -3.64 -6.75
C GLY A 28 -1.31 -3.82 -6.79
N VAL A 29 -1.85 -4.40 -7.86
CA VAL A 29 -3.30 -4.68 -7.97
C VAL A 29 -3.74 -5.70 -6.91
N ASN A 30 -2.95 -6.73 -6.66
CA ASN A 30 -3.25 -7.73 -5.63
C ASN A 30 -3.26 -7.12 -4.22
N ALA A 31 -2.29 -6.26 -3.88
CA ALA A 31 -2.26 -5.59 -2.60
C ALA A 31 -3.45 -4.64 -2.42
N ALA A 32 -3.73 -3.79 -3.41
CA ALA A 32 -4.83 -2.83 -3.36
C ALA A 32 -6.20 -3.51 -3.20
N THR A 33 -6.43 -4.59 -3.95
CA THR A 33 -7.71 -5.31 -3.92
C THR A 33 -7.97 -6.02 -2.60
N ARG A 34 -6.92 -6.53 -1.92
CA ARG A 34 -7.04 -7.10 -0.57
C ARG A 34 -7.46 -6.06 0.46
N VAL A 35 -6.86 -4.86 0.40
CA VAL A 35 -7.24 -3.75 1.29
C VAL A 35 -8.69 -3.32 1.05
N MET A 36 -9.09 -3.16 -0.21
CA MET A 36 -10.47 -2.83 -0.57
C MET A 36 -11.46 -3.91 -0.13
N TYR A 37 -11.10 -5.19 -0.28
CA TYR A 37 -11.92 -6.31 0.16
C TYR A 37 -12.11 -6.32 1.69
N ALA A 38 -11.03 -6.15 2.45
CA ALA A 38 -11.08 -6.06 3.91
C ALA A 38 -11.98 -4.89 4.36
N MET A 39 -11.83 -3.71 3.74
CA MET A 39 -12.70 -2.54 4.00
C MET A 39 -14.17 -2.80 3.64
N GLY A 40 -14.44 -3.59 2.60
CA GLY A 40 -15.79 -4.01 2.22
C GLY A 40 -16.43 -4.97 3.24
N ARG A 41 -15.64 -5.86 3.84
CA ARG A 41 -16.10 -6.78 4.89
C ARG A 41 -16.53 -6.08 6.19
N ILE A 42 -15.84 -5.00 6.55
CA ILE A 42 -16.19 -4.17 7.73
C ILE A 42 -17.19 -3.04 7.39
N ASN A 43 -17.85 -3.10 6.22
CA ASN A 43 -18.84 -2.13 5.73
C ASN A 43 -18.36 -0.66 5.71
N VAL A 44 -17.04 -0.45 5.58
CA VAL A 44 -16.46 0.88 5.34
C VAL A 44 -16.64 1.28 3.87
N LEU A 45 -16.50 0.30 2.96
CA LEU A 45 -16.88 0.42 1.55
C LEU A 45 -18.25 -0.23 1.30
N PRO A 46 -18.92 0.06 0.16
CA PRO A 46 -20.16 -0.63 -0.20
C PRO A 46 -19.99 -2.16 -0.12
N SER A 47 -20.99 -2.86 0.40
CA SER A 47 -20.94 -4.31 0.67
C SER A 47 -20.58 -5.16 -0.56
N ALA A 48 -20.74 -4.62 -1.77
CA ALA A 48 -20.28 -5.23 -3.01
C ALA A 48 -18.76 -5.47 -3.05
N PHE A 49 -17.95 -4.62 -2.42
CA PHE A 49 -16.48 -4.79 -2.36
C PHE A 49 -16.06 -5.97 -1.46
N GLY A 50 -16.90 -6.37 -0.52
CA GLY A 50 -16.70 -7.56 0.32
C GLY A 50 -17.12 -8.88 -0.34
N ARG A 51 -17.52 -8.87 -1.63
CA ARG A 51 -17.95 -10.09 -2.34
C ARG A 51 -16.79 -10.75 -3.07
N THR A 52 -16.61 -12.04 -2.83
CA THR A 52 -15.70 -12.90 -3.60
C THR A 52 -16.43 -13.63 -4.73
N HIS A 53 -15.71 -14.02 -5.77
CA HIS A 53 -16.22 -14.86 -6.85
C HIS A 53 -16.62 -16.24 -6.27
N PRO A 54 -17.79 -16.80 -6.62
CA PRO A 54 -18.29 -18.05 -6.02
C PRO A 54 -17.33 -19.25 -6.19
N GLU A 55 -16.74 -19.38 -7.38
CA GLU A 55 -15.83 -20.48 -7.72
C GLU A 55 -14.36 -20.18 -7.38
N HIS A 56 -13.81 -19.07 -7.89
CA HIS A 56 -12.40 -18.71 -7.73
C HIS A 56 -12.04 -18.03 -6.40
N ARG A 57 -13.03 -17.67 -5.56
CA ARG A 57 -12.85 -16.97 -4.27
C ARG A 57 -12.05 -15.66 -4.33
N THR A 58 -11.99 -15.02 -5.50
CA THR A 58 -11.29 -13.74 -5.72
C THR A 58 -12.21 -12.54 -5.54
N PRO A 59 -11.74 -11.40 -5.00
CA PRO A 59 -12.55 -10.19 -4.83
C PRO A 59 -12.75 -9.46 -6.18
N HIS A 60 -13.53 -10.06 -7.08
CA HIS A 60 -13.72 -9.62 -8.47
C HIS A 60 -14.22 -8.17 -8.59
N VAL A 61 -15.12 -7.72 -7.71
CA VAL A 61 -15.61 -6.33 -7.71
C VAL A 61 -14.47 -5.34 -7.41
N ALA A 62 -13.65 -5.64 -6.41
CA ALA A 62 -12.50 -4.81 -6.07
C ALA A 62 -11.46 -4.79 -7.20
N ILE A 63 -11.21 -5.93 -7.84
CA ILE A 63 -10.28 -6.04 -8.98
C ILE A 63 -10.74 -5.17 -10.15
N ILE A 64 -12.02 -5.28 -10.55
CA ILE A 64 -12.57 -4.50 -11.66
C ILE A 64 -12.54 -3.00 -11.33
N ALA A 65 -13.01 -2.61 -10.14
CA ALA A 65 -13.02 -1.21 -9.72
C ALA A 65 -11.60 -0.61 -9.70
N GLN A 66 -10.63 -1.33 -9.12
CA GLN A 66 -9.23 -0.91 -9.08
C GLN A 66 -8.62 -0.80 -10.48
N SER A 67 -8.93 -1.74 -11.37
CA SER A 67 -8.39 -1.75 -12.74
C SER A 67 -8.94 -0.61 -13.58
N ILE A 68 -10.25 -0.33 -13.47
CA ILE A 68 -10.89 0.82 -14.11
C ILE A 68 -10.30 2.12 -13.57
N LEU A 69 -10.18 2.24 -12.25
CA LEU A 69 -9.61 3.43 -11.62
C LEU A 69 -8.17 3.67 -12.08
N ALA A 70 -7.33 2.62 -12.08
CA ALA A 70 -5.96 2.69 -12.54
C ALA A 70 -5.86 3.12 -14.01
N LEU A 71 -6.70 2.55 -14.89
CA LEU A 71 -6.74 2.90 -16.30
C LEU A 71 -7.15 4.36 -16.51
N VAL A 72 -8.21 4.82 -15.84
CA VAL A 72 -8.70 6.20 -15.94
C VAL A 72 -7.63 7.18 -15.47
N VAL A 73 -7.01 6.93 -14.32
CA VAL A 73 -5.95 7.81 -13.77
C VAL A 73 -4.72 7.83 -14.67
N ALA A 74 -4.29 6.66 -15.17
CA ALA A 74 -3.14 6.56 -16.07
C ALA A 74 -3.37 7.31 -17.39
N LEU A 75 -4.55 7.15 -18.01
CA LEU A 75 -4.90 7.85 -19.24
C LEU A 75 -5.06 9.36 -19.03
N ALA A 76 -5.72 9.77 -17.95
CA ALA A 76 -5.93 11.19 -17.64
C ALA A 76 -4.60 11.92 -17.37
N LEU A 77 -3.74 11.35 -16.52
CA LEU A 77 -2.44 11.96 -16.21
C LEU A 77 -1.44 11.84 -17.37
N GLY A 78 -1.46 10.73 -18.11
CA GLY A 78 -0.63 10.55 -19.29
C GLY A 78 -0.98 11.53 -20.41
N ALA A 79 -2.27 11.82 -20.61
CA ALA A 79 -2.73 12.84 -21.57
C ALA A 79 -2.41 14.26 -21.11
N ALA A 80 -2.44 14.55 -19.80
CA ALA A 80 -2.20 15.88 -19.27
C ALA A 80 -0.70 16.24 -19.13
N PHE A 81 0.16 15.27 -18.80
CA PHE A 81 1.55 15.52 -18.37
C PHE A 81 2.60 14.63 -19.06
N ASP A 82 2.25 13.97 -20.17
CA ASP A 82 3.03 12.90 -20.80
C ASP A 82 3.09 11.61 -19.91
N PRO A 83 3.23 10.39 -20.48
CA PRO A 83 3.30 9.17 -19.69
C PRO A 83 4.35 9.19 -18.58
N VAL A 84 5.53 9.78 -18.82
CA VAL A 84 6.60 9.83 -17.81
C VAL A 84 6.27 10.82 -16.71
N GLY A 85 5.71 11.98 -17.05
CA GLY A 85 5.30 13.00 -16.08
C GLY A 85 4.14 12.51 -15.21
N GLY A 86 3.11 11.93 -15.82
CA GLY A 86 1.97 11.34 -15.12
C GLY A 86 2.40 10.22 -14.16
N PHE A 87 3.26 9.31 -14.60
CA PHE A 87 3.86 8.29 -13.75
C PHE A 87 4.63 8.90 -12.57
N SER A 88 5.45 9.92 -12.83
CA SER A 88 6.28 10.56 -11.80
C SER A 88 5.44 11.25 -10.72
N ILE A 89 4.29 11.84 -11.08
CA ILE A 89 3.33 12.44 -10.13
C ILE A 89 2.75 11.37 -9.20
N ILE A 90 2.27 10.24 -9.76
CA ILE A 90 1.71 9.14 -8.97
C ILE A 90 2.79 8.52 -8.09
N ALA A 91 3.95 8.21 -8.65
CA ALA A 91 5.07 7.61 -7.94
C ALA A 91 5.46 8.48 -6.73
N THR A 92 5.59 9.78 -6.94
CA THR A 92 5.88 10.75 -5.87
C THR A 92 4.83 10.74 -4.76
N ALA A 93 3.55 10.77 -5.12
CA ALA A 93 2.48 10.74 -4.13
C ALA A 93 2.50 9.44 -3.31
N VAL A 94 2.64 8.30 -3.99
CA VAL A 94 2.69 6.98 -3.36
C VAL A 94 3.92 6.84 -2.46
N THR A 95 5.09 7.31 -2.89
CA THR A 95 6.32 7.24 -2.09
C THR A 95 6.16 7.94 -0.74
N ILE A 96 5.56 9.13 -0.69
CA ILE A 96 5.30 9.83 0.58
C ILE A 96 4.43 8.99 1.50
N VAL A 97 3.31 8.48 0.97
CA VAL A 97 2.36 7.68 1.76
C VAL A 97 3.01 6.40 2.27
N VAL A 98 3.74 5.67 1.41
CA VAL A 98 4.43 4.42 1.76
C VAL A 98 5.50 4.65 2.83
N ILE A 99 6.29 5.73 2.73
CA ILE A 99 7.28 6.07 3.76
C ILE A 99 6.61 6.25 5.12
N LEU A 100 5.51 7.01 5.18
CA LEU A 100 4.79 7.26 6.42
C LEU A 100 4.14 5.98 6.98
N VAL A 101 3.59 5.13 6.12
CA VAL A 101 3.07 3.82 6.52
C VAL A 101 4.19 2.96 7.11
N TYR A 102 5.37 2.90 6.48
CA TYR A 102 6.51 2.14 7.00
C TYR A 102 7.03 2.68 8.33
N MET A 103 7.11 4.00 8.49
CA MET A 103 7.43 4.61 9.77
C MET A 103 6.40 4.23 10.85
N THR A 104 5.12 4.28 10.51
CA THR A 104 4.03 3.92 11.44
C THR A 104 4.11 2.45 11.80
N VAL A 105 4.34 1.55 10.85
CA VAL A 105 4.55 0.12 11.10
C VAL A 105 5.75 -0.10 12.02
N CYS A 106 6.88 0.57 11.80
CA CYS A 106 8.05 0.48 12.68
C CYS A 106 7.73 0.91 14.13
N VAL A 107 7.00 2.01 14.30
CA VAL A 107 6.54 2.47 15.61
C VAL A 107 5.56 1.47 16.22
N SER A 108 4.58 1.01 15.46
CA SER A 108 3.58 0.02 15.90
C SER A 108 4.22 -1.29 16.34
N THR A 109 5.21 -1.82 15.60
CA THR A 109 5.94 -3.02 15.99
C THR A 109 6.68 -2.80 17.31
N THR A 110 7.38 -1.67 17.46
CA THR A 110 8.10 -1.36 18.70
C THR A 110 7.13 -1.26 19.88
N VAL A 111 6.01 -0.54 19.72
CA VAL A 111 4.99 -0.35 20.77
C VAL A 111 4.27 -1.66 21.09
N PHE A 112 3.94 -2.48 20.09
CA PHE A 112 3.24 -3.75 20.26
C PHE A 112 4.06 -4.73 21.12
N TYR A 113 5.33 -4.95 20.79
CA TYR A 113 6.17 -5.85 21.61
C TYR A 113 6.48 -5.27 22.99
N LEU A 114 6.56 -3.94 23.14
CA LEU A 114 6.72 -3.32 24.46
C LEU A 114 5.47 -3.39 25.33
N ARG A 115 4.28 -3.58 24.77
CA ARG A 115 3.01 -3.64 25.53
C ARG A 115 2.51 -5.06 25.73
N GLU A 116 2.45 -5.85 24.66
CA GLU A 116 1.68 -7.10 24.62
C GLU A 116 2.56 -8.36 24.72
N ARG A 117 3.84 -8.24 24.38
CA ARG A 117 4.80 -9.36 24.29
C ARG A 117 6.18 -8.97 24.83
N GLN A 118 6.19 -8.38 26.03
CA GLN A 118 7.44 -7.93 26.68
C GLN A 118 8.43 -9.09 26.88
N ASP A 119 7.92 -10.31 27.07
CA ASP A 119 8.68 -11.55 27.21
C ASP A 119 9.47 -11.93 25.95
N GLN A 120 9.04 -11.47 24.77
CA GLN A 120 9.68 -11.75 23.48
C GLN A 120 10.41 -10.52 22.90
N PHE A 121 10.51 -9.42 23.66
CA PHE A 121 11.12 -8.18 23.19
C PHE A 121 12.64 -8.31 23.03
N ASN A 122 13.08 -8.58 21.80
CA ASN A 122 14.48 -8.45 21.42
C ASN A 122 14.81 -6.99 21.07
N VAL A 123 15.64 -6.33 21.89
CA VAL A 123 16.08 -4.93 21.73
C VAL A 123 16.63 -4.65 20.32
N LEU A 124 17.36 -5.61 19.74
CA LEU A 124 17.94 -5.43 18.42
C LEU A 124 16.84 -5.43 17.34
N LEU A 125 16.02 -6.48 17.29
CA LEU A 125 15.00 -6.70 16.25
C LEU A 125 13.79 -5.77 16.38
N HIS A 126 13.35 -5.48 17.59
CA HIS A 126 12.11 -4.75 17.87
C HIS A 126 12.34 -3.31 18.34
N GLY A 127 13.60 -2.92 18.57
CA GLY A 127 13.98 -1.55 18.93
C GLY A 127 14.92 -0.92 17.91
N VAL A 128 16.14 -1.45 17.81
CA VAL A 128 17.20 -0.86 16.98
C VAL A 128 16.85 -0.86 15.50
N PHE A 129 16.39 -2.00 14.95
CA PHE A 129 16.03 -2.09 13.53
C PHE A 129 14.88 -1.14 13.13
N PRO A 130 13.74 -1.10 13.86
CA PRO A 130 12.68 -0.13 13.59
C PRO A 130 13.13 1.33 13.67
N VAL A 131 13.92 1.69 14.69
CA VAL A 131 14.43 3.06 14.85
C VAL A 131 15.37 3.41 13.70
N LEU A 132 16.28 2.50 13.34
CA LEU A 132 17.20 2.68 12.22
C LEU A 132 16.42 2.85 10.90
N ALA A 133 15.38 2.06 10.67
CA ALA A 133 14.52 2.19 9.50
C ALA A 133 13.86 3.57 9.44
N ILE A 134 13.31 4.07 10.55
CA ILE A 134 12.72 5.42 10.62
C ILE A 134 13.78 6.48 10.29
N VAL A 135 14.97 6.40 10.88
CA VAL A 135 16.07 7.35 10.63
C VAL A 135 16.48 7.35 9.15
N ILE A 136 16.60 6.19 8.53
CA ILE A 136 16.94 6.06 7.11
C ILE A 136 15.82 6.65 6.23
N LEU A 137 14.55 6.41 6.58
CA LEU A 137 13.40 6.89 5.83
C LEU A 137 13.13 8.40 5.99
N LEU A 138 13.71 9.05 7.01
CA LEU A 138 13.63 10.52 7.15
C LEU A 138 14.35 11.24 6.01
N ALA A 139 15.47 10.70 5.51
CA ALA A 139 16.23 11.30 4.42
C ALA A 139 15.40 11.41 3.11
N PRO A 140 14.85 10.33 2.53
CA PRO A 140 14.03 10.43 1.32
C PRO A 140 12.76 11.26 1.55
N LEU A 141 12.17 11.20 2.75
CA LEU A 141 11.02 12.06 3.08
C LEU A 141 11.40 13.54 3.05
N TYR A 142 12.55 13.91 3.60
CA TYR A 142 13.07 15.27 3.58
C TYR A 142 13.34 15.75 2.15
N TYR A 143 14.02 14.92 1.33
CA TYR A 143 14.32 15.25 -0.07
C TYR A 143 13.07 15.37 -0.94
N GLN A 144 11.93 14.86 -0.50
CA GLN A 144 10.68 15.09 -1.19
C GLN A 144 10.24 16.56 -1.10
N PHE A 145 10.57 17.27 -0.03
CA PHE A 145 10.14 18.66 0.20
C PHE A 145 11.28 19.68 0.12
N ALA A 146 12.55 19.26 0.16
CA ALA A 146 13.71 20.15 0.13
C ALA A 146 14.88 19.55 -0.69
N PRO A 147 15.13 20.00 -1.94
CA PRO A 147 14.35 20.96 -2.73
C PRO A 147 13.05 20.33 -3.26
N LEU A 148 11.99 21.14 -3.38
CA LEU A 148 10.74 20.68 -4.00
C LEU A 148 11.00 20.25 -5.46
N PRO A 149 10.42 19.11 -5.91
CA PRO A 149 10.50 18.69 -7.30
C PRO A 149 10.00 19.78 -8.26
N ALA A 150 10.49 19.73 -9.50
CA ALA A 150 10.00 20.59 -10.56
C ALA A 150 8.52 20.28 -10.88
N TYR A 151 7.84 21.26 -11.48
CA TYR A 151 6.53 21.02 -12.08
C TYR A 151 6.68 20.06 -13.27
N PRO A 152 5.83 19.03 -13.44
CA PRO A 152 4.57 18.77 -12.72
C PRO A 152 4.68 17.82 -11.52
N VAL A 153 5.83 17.19 -11.29
CA VAL A 153 6.04 16.16 -10.25
C VAL A 153 5.62 16.62 -8.85
N ARG A 154 5.83 17.91 -8.55
CA ARG A 154 5.42 18.52 -7.27
C ARG A 154 3.91 18.44 -6.98
N LEU A 155 3.06 18.25 -8.00
CA LEU A 155 1.64 17.99 -7.79
C LEU A 155 1.42 16.73 -6.95
N GLY A 156 2.29 15.72 -7.11
CA GLY A 156 2.27 14.49 -6.31
C GLY A 156 2.47 14.77 -4.82
N ASN A 157 3.37 15.71 -4.47
CA ASN A 157 3.57 16.12 -3.07
C ASN A 157 2.31 16.72 -2.46
N TYR A 158 1.71 17.70 -3.14
CA TYR A 158 0.51 18.36 -2.64
C TYR A 158 -0.65 17.40 -2.55
N PHE A 159 -0.83 16.55 -3.57
CA PHE A 159 -1.85 15.50 -3.56
C PHE A 159 -1.67 14.55 -2.37
N ALA A 160 -0.46 14.06 -2.12
CA ALA A 160 -0.18 13.20 -0.97
C ALA A 160 -0.52 13.89 0.36
N VAL A 161 -0.08 15.14 0.57
CA VAL A 161 -0.37 15.88 1.80
C VAL A 161 -1.89 16.05 1.99
N ILE A 162 -2.61 16.48 0.94
CA ILE A 162 -4.06 16.63 0.99
C ILE A 162 -4.73 15.29 1.30
N TRP A 163 -4.31 14.22 0.64
CA TRP A 163 -4.87 12.88 0.82
C TRP A 163 -4.65 12.35 2.25
N ILE A 164 -3.47 12.57 2.82
CA ILE A 164 -3.15 12.19 4.20
C ILE A 164 -4.01 12.97 5.19
N VAL A 165 -4.13 14.29 5.01
CA VAL A 165 -4.98 15.14 5.86
C VAL A 165 -6.44 14.68 5.77
N LEU A 166 -6.96 14.42 4.56
CA LEU A 166 -8.30 13.87 4.38
C LEU A 166 -8.46 12.51 5.05
N GLY A 167 -7.44 11.65 5.01
CA GLY A 167 -7.42 10.37 5.71
C GLY A 167 -7.54 10.52 7.23
N PHE A 168 -6.76 11.42 7.83
CA PHE A 168 -6.86 11.71 9.27
C PHE A 168 -8.20 12.34 9.65
N VAL A 169 -8.73 13.25 8.84
CA VAL A 169 -10.05 13.85 9.06
C VAL A 169 -11.14 12.78 8.96
N ALA A 170 -11.10 11.92 7.93
CA ALA A 170 -12.05 10.83 7.78
C ALA A 170 -11.97 9.84 8.96
N LEU A 171 -10.77 9.52 9.43
CA LEU A 171 -10.58 8.68 10.62
C LEU A 171 -11.16 9.35 11.87
N GLY A 172 -10.89 10.64 12.08
CA GLY A 172 -11.44 11.40 13.20
C GLY A 172 -12.97 11.49 13.19
N LEU A 173 -13.56 11.71 12.01
CA LEU A 173 -15.02 11.71 11.83
C LEU A 173 -15.61 10.32 12.06
N ALA A 174 -14.97 9.26 11.55
CA ALA A 174 -15.39 7.88 11.79
C ALA A 174 -15.33 7.53 13.28
N ALA A 175 -14.27 7.94 13.98
CA ALA A 175 -14.13 7.76 15.42
C ALA A 175 -15.21 8.50 16.22
N ALA A 176 -15.58 9.71 15.78
CA ALA A 176 -16.62 10.51 16.43
C ALA A 176 -18.05 9.98 16.15
N GLN A 177 -18.32 9.49 14.93
CA GLN A 177 -19.67 9.10 14.51
C GLN A 177 -19.99 7.62 14.73
N ARG A 178 -18.97 6.74 14.73
CA ARG A 178 -19.14 5.28 14.81
C ARG A 178 -18.05 4.64 15.69
N PRO A 179 -17.99 4.96 16.99
CA PRO A 179 -17.01 4.35 17.90
C PRO A 179 -17.11 2.82 17.94
N GLN A 180 -18.31 2.26 17.75
CA GLN A 180 -18.54 0.81 17.66
C GLN A 180 -17.92 0.16 16.41
N ALA A 181 -17.77 0.88 15.30
CA ALA A 181 -17.14 0.33 14.09
C ALA A 181 -15.62 0.20 14.23
N ILE A 182 -14.99 1.07 15.03
CA ILE A 182 -13.56 0.96 15.36
C ILE A 182 -13.33 -0.21 16.33
N ALA A 183 -14.20 -0.36 17.33
CA ALA A 183 -14.14 -1.50 18.26
C ALA A 183 -14.37 -2.85 17.54
N GLN A 184 -15.32 -2.93 16.60
CA GLN A 184 -15.53 -4.14 15.79
C GLN A 184 -14.38 -4.42 14.82
N ALA A 185 -13.73 -3.39 14.27
CA ALA A 185 -12.54 -3.59 13.45
C ALA A 185 -11.42 -4.21 14.31
N GLU A 186 -11.17 -3.67 15.51
CA GLU A 186 -10.21 -4.23 16.46
C GLU A 186 -10.53 -5.68 16.84
N GLU A 187 -11.78 -5.99 17.17
CA GLU A 187 -12.22 -7.35 17.52
C GLU A 187 -12.05 -8.34 16.35
N VAL A 188 -12.44 -7.95 15.13
CA VAL A 188 -12.27 -8.80 13.92
C VAL A 188 -10.80 -9.02 13.58
N PHE A 189 -9.93 -8.02 13.72
CA PHE A 189 -8.49 -8.19 13.48
C PHE A 189 -7.83 -9.07 14.55
N VAL A 190 -8.30 -9.02 15.80
CA VAL A 190 -7.82 -9.88 16.89
C VAL A 190 -8.32 -11.34 16.73
N GLU A 191 -9.56 -11.56 16.30
CA GLU A 191 -10.12 -12.90 16.10
C GLU A 191 -9.45 -13.66 14.94
N ASP A 192 -9.14 -12.97 13.82
CA ASP A 192 -8.40 -13.56 12.69
C ASP A 192 -6.94 -13.90 13.07
N GLU A 193 -6.34 -13.19 14.04
CA GLU A 193 -4.97 -13.45 14.53
C GLU A 193 -4.93 -14.50 15.66
N ALA A 194 -6.02 -14.63 16.44
CA ALA A 194 -6.14 -15.58 17.54
C ALA A 194 -6.64 -16.97 17.10
N ALA A 195 -7.18 -17.13 15.89
CA ALA A 195 -7.54 -18.44 15.36
C ALA A 195 -6.27 -19.27 15.14
N PRO A 196 -6.00 -20.31 15.95
CA PRO A 196 -4.96 -21.26 15.61
C PRO A 196 -5.38 -21.92 14.30
N GLU A 197 -4.44 -22.19 13.39
CA GLU A 197 -4.63 -23.14 12.30
C GLU A 197 -4.99 -24.52 12.91
N THR A 198 -6.26 -24.72 13.28
CA THR A 198 -6.78 -26.04 13.60
C THR A 198 -7.01 -26.76 12.28
N ASP A 199 -5.92 -27.34 11.80
CA ASP A 199 -5.84 -28.71 11.33
C ASP A 199 -7.01 -29.15 10.43
N SER A 200 -6.92 -28.80 9.14
CA SER A 200 -7.75 -29.40 8.11
C SER A 200 -7.18 -30.76 7.62
N THR A 201 -6.56 -31.55 8.50
CA THR A 201 -6.23 -32.95 8.22
C THR A 201 -7.06 -33.92 9.04
N THR A 202 -8.39 -33.91 8.89
CA THR A 202 -9.24 -35.08 9.22
C THR A 202 -10.53 -35.10 8.39
N ASN A 203 -10.52 -35.92 7.34
CA ASN A 203 -11.54 -36.92 7.00
C ASN A 203 -13.00 -36.48 6.72
N ARG A 204 -13.34 -36.25 5.44
CA ARG A 204 -14.34 -37.05 4.66
C ARG A 204 -14.43 -36.62 3.21
#